data_AF-A0A3A6GS27-F1
#
_entry.id   AF-A0A3A6GS27-F1
#
_cell.length_a   1.000
_cell.length_b   1.000
_cell.length_c   1.000
_cell.angle_alpha   90.00
_cell.angle_beta   90.00
_cell.angle_gamma   90.00
#
_symmetry.space_group_name_H-M   'P 1'
#
loop_
_entity.id
_entity.type
_entity.pdbx_description
1 polymer ?
#
loop_
_entity_poly.entity_id
_entity_poly.type
_entity_poly.pdbx_seq_one_letter_code
_entity_poly.pdbx_strand_id
1 'polypeptide(L)'
;MSKAETFIRAATTSEQPLILEFAHEGKEYLVKNFTDGDVYVALKESATKEESALIPAQTAQTVIRNKNYYAGSNIVQIIPTATSEKGVEVQCLKW
;
A
#
# COMPACT_ATOMS: atom_id res chain seq x y z
N MET A 1 -17.57 -7.87 17.71
CA MET A 1 -16.32 -8.64 17.65
C MET A 1 -15.31 -7.82 16.86
N SER A 2 -14.11 -7.66 17.44
CA SER A 2 -12.83 -7.17 16.88
C SER A 2 -12.86 -5.98 15.90
N LYS A 3 -12.35 -4.82 16.34
CA LYS A 3 -12.04 -3.67 15.44
C LYS A 3 -11.18 -4.18 14.28
N ALA A 4 -11.72 -4.16 13.07
CA ALA A 4 -10.98 -4.45 11.84
C ALA A 4 -9.70 -3.61 11.82
N GLU A 5 -8.57 -4.24 11.51
CA GLU A 5 -7.25 -3.62 11.50
C GLU A 5 -7.28 -2.39 10.59
N THR A 6 -7.28 -1.20 11.20
CA THR A 6 -7.28 0.08 10.47
C THR A 6 -5.97 0.28 9.70
N PHE A 7 -4.92 -0.46 10.07
CA PHE A 7 -3.64 -0.46 9.40
C PHE A 7 -2.98 -1.85 9.43
N ILE A 8 -2.11 -2.12 8.46
CA ILE A 8 -1.26 -3.31 8.35
C ILE A 8 0.20 -2.86 8.27
N ARG A 9 1.10 -3.56 8.97
CA ARG A 9 2.55 -3.38 8.85
C ARG A 9 3.17 -4.61 8.23
N ALA A 10 4.10 -4.42 7.30
CA ALA A 10 4.82 -5.52 6.67
C ALA A 10 6.28 -5.15 6.43
N ALA A 11 7.19 -6.06 6.74
CA ALA A 11 8.58 -5.99 6.29
C ALA A 11 8.64 -6.12 4.76
N THR A 12 9.68 -5.59 4.14
CA THR A 12 9.89 -5.64 2.70
C THR A 12 11.08 -6.51 2.34
N THR A 13 10.99 -7.20 1.20
CA THR A 13 12.13 -7.80 0.51
C THR A 13 12.23 -7.14 -0.85
N SER A 14 13.41 -6.62 -1.20
CA SER A 14 13.64 -5.91 -2.47
C SER A 14 13.12 -6.72 -3.66
N GLU A 15 12.38 -6.04 -4.54
CA GLU A 15 11.79 -6.56 -5.77
C GLU A 15 10.74 -7.67 -5.59
N GLN A 16 10.32 -7.97 -4.35
CA GLN A 16 9.25 -8.93 -4.08
C GLN A 16 7.93 -8.20 -3.76
N PRO A 17 6.89 -8.35 -4.59
CA PRO A 17 5.59 -7.75 -4.32
C PRO A 17 4.96 -8.26 -3.02
N LEU A 18 4.44 -7.34 -2.23
CA LEU A 18 3.62 -7.60 -1.04
C LEU A 18 2.16 -7.33 -1.41
N ILE A 19 1.27 -8.23 -1.03
CA ILE A 19 -0.18 -8.04 -1.13
C ILE A 19 -0.74 -7.87 0.27
N LEU A 20 -1.31 -6.70 0.54
CA LEU A 20 -1.96 -6.39 1.81
C LEU A 20 -3.47 -6.33 1.58
N GLU A 21 -4.21 -7.25 2.20
CA GLU A 21 -5.66 -7.35 2.08
C GLU A 21 -6.35 -6.83 3.35
N PHE A 22 -7.29 -5.92 3.16
CA PHE A 22 -8.11 -5.32 4.22
C PHE A 22 -9.48 -5.99 4.27
N ALA A 23 -10.12 -5.99 5.44
CA ALA A 23 -11.45 -6.58 5.63
C ALA A 23 -12.58 -5.82 4.88
N HIS A 24 -12.33 -4.57 4.50
CA HIS A 24 -13.30 -3.71 3.82
C HIS A 24 -12.63 -3.04 2.61
N GLU A 25 -13.41 -2.81 1.55
CA GLU A 25 -12.97 -2.01 0.41
C GLU A 25 -12.69 -0.58 0.85
N GLY A 26 -11.45 -0.12 0.68
CA GLY A 26 -11.03 1.26 0.89
C GLY A 26 -11.03 2.07 -0.40
N LYS A 27 -11.34 3.35 -0.28
CA LYS A 27 -11.23 4.35 -1.35
C LYS A 27 -9.93 5.15 -1.26
N GLU A 28 -9.35 5.20 -0.07
CA GLU A 28 -8.18 6.00 0.25
C GLU A 28 -7.28 5.27 1.26
N TYR A 29 -6.00 5.14 0.90
CA TYR A 29 -4.98 4.47 1.71
C TYR A 29 -3.80 5.40 1.95
N LEU A 30 -3.39 5.54 3.21
CA LEU A 30 -2.13 6.18 3.57
C LEU A 30 -1.04 5.11 3.61
N VAL A 31 -0.01 5.26 2.78
CA VAL A 31 1.17 4.39 2.80
C VAL A 31 2.34 5.16 3.39
N LYS A 32 2.95 4.60 4.42
CA LYS A 32 4.14 5.13 5.10
C LYS A 32 5.31 4.23 4.76
N ASN A 33 6.26 4.74 3.98
CA ASN A 33 7.47 4.03 3.59
C ASN A 33 8.57 4.32 4.61
N PHE A 34 8.95 3.33 5.42
CA PHE A 34 10.06 3.44 6.38
C PHE A 34 11.35 2.83 5.85
N THR A 35 11.38 2.42 4.58
CA THR A 35 12.54 1.81 3.95
C THR A 35 13.48 2.88 3.39
N ASP A 36 14.72 2.47 3.13
CA ASP A 36 15.75 3.32 2.50
C ASP A 36 15.66 3.34 0.97
N GLY A 37 14.65 2.68 0.40
CA GLY A 37 14.36 2.68 -1.04
C GLY A 37 12.93 3.13 -1.33
N ASP A 38 12.65 3.40 -2.59
CA ASP A 38 11.30 3.73 -3.02
C ASP A 38 10.39 2.49 -3.01
N VAL A 39 9.08 2.74 -2.90
CA VAL A 39 8.05 1.70 -3.05
C VAL A 39 7.05 2.11 -4.12
N TYR A 40 6.61 1.12 -4.90
CA TYR A 40 5.59 1.29 -5.94
C TYR A 40 4.28 0.70 -5.43
N VAL A 41 3.22 1.49 -5.37
CA VAL A 41 1.94 1.11 -4.76
C VAL A 41 0.82 1.10 -5.79
N ALA A 42 0.03 0.01 -5.79
CA ALA A 42 -1.18 -0.09 -6.59
C ALA A 42 -2.36 -0.62 -5.75
N LEU A 43 -3.57 -0.18 -6.10
CA LEU A 43 -4.81 -0.67 -5.49
C LEU A 43 -5.43 -1.80 -6.33
N LYS A 44 -4.58 -2.72 -6.81
CA LYS A 44 -4.90 -3.93 -7.56
C LYS A 44 -3.74 -4.92 -7.44
N GLU A 45 -4.01 -6.21 -7.61
CA GLU A 45 -2.95 -7.23 -7.74
C GLU A 45 -2.31 -7.21 -9.12
N SER A 46 -1.11 -7.79 -9.20
CA SER A 46 -0.33 -7.99 -10.42
C SER A 46 -0.07 -6.68 -11.20
N ALA A 47 -0.08 -5.54 -10.52
CA ALA A 47 0.32 -4.27 -11.13
C ALA A 47 1.82 -4.27 -11.43
N THR A 48 2.22 -3.62 -12.51
CA THR A 48 3.65 -3.34 -12.76
C THR A 48 4.10 -2.07 -12.02
N LYS A 49 5.41 -1.79 -11.99
CA LYS A 49 5.94 -0.54 -11.42
C LYS A 49 5.43 0.69 -12.15
N GLU A 50 5.26 0.61 -13.47
CA GLU A 50 4.79 1.68 -14.35
C GLU A 50 3.32 2.01 -14.12
N GLU A 51 2.52 1.04 -13.69
CA GLU A 51 1.10 1.21 -13.36
C GLU A 51 0.87 1.68 -11.91
N SER A 52 1.95 1.79 -11.13
CA SER A 52 1.91 2.03 -9.70
C SER A 52 2.32 3.46 -9.34
N ALA A 53 1.79 3.96 -8.22
CA ALA A 53 2.25 5.22 -7.65
C ALA A 53 3.63 5.02 -6.99
N LEU A 54 4.62 5.82 -7.39
CA LEU A 54 5.92 5.87 -6.73
C LEU A 54 5.79 6.66 -5.41
N ILE A 55 6.21 6.05 -4.31
CA ILE A 55 6.36 6.72 -3.01
C ILE A 55 7.85 6.66 -2.63
N PRO A 56 8.53 7.81 -2.53
CA PRO A 56 9.94 7.84 -2.22
C PRO A 56 10.31 7.19 -0.89
N ALA A 57 11.58 6.84 -0.73
CA ALA A 57 12.16 6.44 0.55
C ALA A 57 11.76 7.41 1.69
N GLN A 58 11.55 6.86 2.89
CA GLN A 58 11.28 7.63 4.11
C GLN A 58 10.13 8.66 4.01
N THR A 59 9.17 8.42 3.12
CA THR A 59 8.05 9.32 2.83
C THR A 59 6.70 8.65 3.07
N ALA A 60 5.66 9.43 3.33
CA ALA A 60 4.29 8.96 3.35
C ALA A 60 3.46 9.66 2.27
N GLN A 61 2.59 8.90 1.60
CA GLN A 61 1.70 9.44 0.58
C GLN A 61 0.36 8.70 0.61
N THR A 62 -0.70 9.45 0.34
CA THR A 62 -2.03 8.88 0.13
C THR A 62 -2.19 8.38 -1.29
N VAL A 63 -2.67 7.15 -1.45
CA VAL A 63 -3.06 6.54 -2.72
C VAL A 63 -4.57 6.41 -2.76
N ILE A 64 -5.18 7.01 -3.78
CA ILE A 64 -6.64 7.12 -3.92
C ILE A 64 -7.06 6.35 -5.17
N ARG A 65 -8.13 5.55 -5.06
CA ARG A 65 -8.74 4.92 -6.24
C ARG A 65 -9.44 5.99 -7.06
N ASN A 66 -9.26 5.96 -8.39
CA ASN A 66 -9.73 6.99 -9.32
C ASN A 66 -11.11 7.57 -8.95
N LYS A 67 -11.22 8.90 -8.85
CA LYS A 67 -12.39 9.63 -8.31
C LYS A 67 -13.74 9.29 -8.97
N ASN A 68 -13.72 8.74 -10.19
CA ASN A 68 -14.92 8.38 -10.94
C ASN A 68 -15.40 6.93 -10.70
N TYR A 69 -14.70 6.15 -9.88
CA TYR A 69 -15.06 4.77 -9.56
C TYR A 69 -15.76 4.69 -8.20
N TYR A 70 -16.97 4.15 -8.17
CA TYR A 70 -17.75 4.03 -6.93
C TYR A 70 -17.27 2.91 -5.99
N ALA A 71 -16.69 1.85 -6.56
CA ALA A 71 -16.14 0.72 -5.80
C ALA A 71 -14.77 1.08 -5.20
N GLY A 72 -14.44 0.53 -4.04
CA GLY A 72 -13.10 0.63 -3.45
C GLY A 72 -12.21 -0.53 -3.91
N SER A 73 -11.03 -0.65 -3.32
CA SER A 73 -10.23 -1.87 -3.37
C SER A 73 -9.99 -2.29 -1.93
N ASN A 74 -10.10 -3.58 -1.61
CA ASN A 74 -9.62 -4.10 -0.34
C ASN A 74 -8.14 -4.53 -0.43
N ILE A 75 -7.54 -4.48 -1.62
CA ILE A 75 -6.17 -4.91 -1.89
C ILE A 75 -5.26 -3.70 -2.12
N VAL A 76 -4.09 -3.74 -1.48
CA VAL A 76 -2.96 -2.83 -1.71
C VAL A 76 -1.73 -3.67 -2.04
N GLN A 77 -1.24 -3.58 -3.28
CA GLN A 77 0.04 -4.16 -3.69
C GLN A 77 1.17 -3.15 -3.49
N ILE A 78 2.30 -3.62 -2.97
CA ILE A 78 3.52 -2.82 -2.78
C ILE A 78 4.70 -3.57 -3.41
N ILE A 79 5.41 -2.94 -4.34
CA ILE A 79 6.68 -3.43 -4.89
C ILE A 79 7.82 -2.57 -4.31
N PRO A 80 8.58 -3.07 -3.33
CA PRO A 80 9.66 -2.32 -2.70
C PRO A 80 10.97 -2.46 -3.48
N THR A 81 11.80 -1.42 -3.46
CA THR A 81 13.17 -1.48 -4.03
C THR A 81 14.24 -1.84 -3.00
N ALA A 82 13.90 -1.84 -1.70
CA ALA A 82 14.81 -2.17 -0.60
C ALA A 82 14.24 -3.24 0.34
N THR A 83 15.11 -4.10 0.87
CA THR A 83 14.79 -5.02 1.97
C THR A 83 14.84 -4.27 3.30
N SER A 84 13.81 -4.37 4.14
CA SER A 84 13.72 -3.65 5.40
C SER A 84 12.81 -4.35 6.41
N GLU A 85 13.31 -4.53 7.64
CA GLU A 85 12.50 -5.00 8.77
C GLU A 85 11.46 -3.98 9.23
N LYS A 86 11.74 -2.68 9.08
CA LYS A 86 10.77 -1.60 9.37
C LYS A 86 9.67 -1.58 8.30
N GLY A 87 10.05 -1.80 7.04
CA GLY A 87 9.14 -1.98 5.92
C GLY A 87 8.17 -0.81 5.71
N VAL A 88 6.90 -1.16 5.55
CA VAL A 88 5.81 -0.23 5.26
C VAL A 88 4.68 -0.37 6.29
N GLU A 89 3.96 0.73 6.52
CA GLU A 89 2.65 0.71 7.18
C GLU A 89 1.61 1.26 6.22
N VAL A 90 0.52 0.53 6.03
CA VAL A 90 -0.61 0.95 5.20
C VAL A 90 -1.83 1.10 6.08
N GLN A 91 -2.49 2.26 6.02
CA GLN A 91 -3.69 2.57 6.77
C GLN A 91 -4.84 2.87 5.82
N CYS A 92 -5.98 2.20 5.99
CA CYS A 92 -7.21 2.56 5.28
C CYS A 92 -7.80 3.82 5.95
N LEU A 93 -7.87 4.93 5.22
CA LEU A 93 -8.40 6.20 5.74
C LEU A 93 -9.90 6.35 5.50
N LYS A 94 -10.41 5.72 4.43
CA LYS A 94 -11.80 5.81 4.03
C LYS A 94 -12.25 4.50 3.41
N TRP A 95 -13.21 3.84 4.06
CA TRP A 95 -13.97 2.70 3.53
C TRP A 95 -15.32 3.17 2.99
#